data_AF-A0A7W3NWI1-F1
#
_entry.id   AF-A0A7W3NWI1-F1
#
_cell.length_a   1.000
_cell.length_b   1.000
_cell.length_c   1.000
_cell.angle_alpha   90.00
_cell.angle_beta   90.00
_cell.angle_gamma   90.00
#
_symmetry.space_group_name_H-M   'P 1'
#
loop_
_entity.id
_entity.type
_entity.pdbx_description
1 polymer ?
#
loop_
_entity_poly.entity_id
_entity_poly.type
_entity_poly.pdbx_seq_one_letter_code
_entity_poly.pdbx_strand_id
1 'polypeptide(L)'
;MAHTFEELVQKQRAADAAHTTVEELRETYGPPAERGMTGAQSGTYETALRAWRDLAREAQTALSEYAKDTGRPRADIEAEVERAAAAPGERPPTG
;
A
#
# COMPACT_ATOMS: atom_id res chain seq x y z
N MET A 1 1.82 -15.06 14.45
CA MET A 1 0.79 -14.42 15.30
C MET A 1 -0.41 -14.19 14.41
N ALA A 2 -1.63 -14.34 14.91
CA ALA A 2 -2.81 -13.98 14.10
C ALA A 2 -2.73 -12.48 13.79
N HIS A 3 -2.85 -12.11 12.51
CA HIS A 3 -2.93 -10.71 12.13
C HIS A 3 -4.18 -10.07 12.76
N THR A 4 -4.12 -8.77 13.05
CA THR A 4 -5.30 -8.02 13.49
C THR A 4 -5.84 -7.17 12.35
N PHE A 5 -7.13 -6.83 12.38
CA PHE A 5 -7.70 -5.92 11.37
C PHE A 5 -6.95 -4.59 11.32
N GLU A 6 -6.58 -4.02 12.48
CA GLU A 6 -5.80 -2.78 12.53
C GLU A 6 -4.43 -2.93 11.86
N GLU A 7 -3.75 -4.06 12.07
CA GLU A 7 -2.49 -4.35 11.39
C GLU A 7 -2.65 -4.39 9.87
N LEU A 8 -3.73 -5.00 9.36
CA LEU A 8 -4.04 -5.01 7.93
C LEU A 8 -4.22 -3.59 7.38
N VAL A 9 -4.94 -2.73 8.12
CA VAL A 9 -5.13 -1.32 7.76
C VAL A 9 -3.79 -0.58 7.70
N GLN A 10 -2.90 -0.79 8.68
CA GLN A 10 -1.60 -0.12 8.67
C GLN A 10 -0.70 -0.61 7.54
N LYS A 11 -0.71 -1.92 7.23
CA LYS A 11 0.02 -2.47 6.08
C LYS A 11 -0.51 -1.93 4.75
N GLN A 12 -1.83 -1.83 4.60
CA GLN A 12 -2.45 -1.24 3.41
C GLN A 12 -2.07 0.23 3.26
N ARG A 13 -2.15 1.04 4.33
CA ARG A 13 -1.72 2.44 4.31
C ARG A 13 -0.25 2.61 3.92
N ALA A 14 0.62 1.72 4.39
CA ALA A 14 2.03 1.74 4.02
C ALA A 14 2.23 1.42 2.52
N ALA A 15 1.50 0.43 2.00
CA ALA A 15 1.50 0.12 0.57
C ALA A 15 0.96 1.29 -0.26
N ASP A 16 -0.15 1.91 0.16
CA ASP A 16 -0.76 3.06 -0.53
C ASP A 16 0.19 4.26 -0.55
N ALA A 17 0.83 4.59 0.57
CA ALA A 17 1.80 5.70 0.64
C ALA A 17 3.02 5.45 -0.25
N ALA A 18 3.52 4.21 -0.29
CA ALA A 18 4.61 3.82 -1.19
C ALA A 18 4.17 3.89 -2.66
N HIS A 19 2.92 3.53 -2.96
CA HIS A 19 2.36 3.66 -4.31
C HIS A 19 2.28 5.12 -4.75
N THR A 20 1.77 6.01 -3.89
CA THR A 20 1.74 7.46 -4.15
C THR A 20 3.14 8.00 -4.45
N THR A 21 4.16 7.56 -3.71
CA THR A 21 5.56 7.96 -4.00
C THR A 21 6.00 7.51 -5.39
N VAL A 22 5.64 6.29 -5.83
CA VAL A 22 5.94 5.79 -7.18
C VAL A 22 5.22 6.63 -8.25
N GLU A 23 3.97 6.99 -8.02
CA GLU A 23 3.18 7.86 -8.91
C GLU A 23 3.80 9.26 -9.02
N GLU A 24 4.15 9.89 -7.89
CA GLU A 24 4.82 11.19 -7.85
C GLU A 24 6.16 11.18 -8.60
N LEU A 25 6.97 10.13 -8.45
CA LEU A 25 8.23 9.98 -9.20
C LEU A 25 7.98 9.81 -10.70
N ARG A 26 6.92 9.08 -11.08
CA ARG A 26 6.53 8.93 -12.48
C ARG A 26 6.04 10.25 -13.08
N GLU A 27 5.28 11.04 -12.34
CA GLU A 27 4.83 12.37 -12.76
C GLU A 27 6.01 13.34 -12.88
N THR A 28 6.94 13.31 -11.93
CA THR A 28 8.10 14.21 -11.87
C THR A 28 9.11 13.93 -12.98
N TYR A 29 9.39 12.66 -13.25
CA TYR A 29 10.44 12.28 -14.22
C TYR A 29 9.90 11.92 -15.61
N GLY A 30 8.58 11.79 -15.77
CA GLY A 30 7.93 11.34 -16.99
C GLY A 30 7.84 9.81 -17.11
N PRO A 31 7.11 9.29 -18.12
CA PRO A 31 6.92 7.86 -18.29
C PRO A 31 8.28 7.14 -18.50
N PRO A 32 8.55 6.02 -17.80
CA PRO A 32 9.81 5.29 -17.96
C PRO A 32 10.12 4.90 -19.41
N ALA A 33 9.08 4.68 -20.21
CA ALA A 33 9.19 4.27 -21.61
C ALA A 33 9.60 5.39 -22.58
N GLU A 34 9.50 6.66 -22.19
CA GLU A 34 9.68 7.79 -23.12
C GLU A 34 11.10 8.39 -23.14
N ARG A 35 12.11 7.70 -22.56
CA ARG A 35 13.52 8.15 -22.47
C ARG A 35 13.71 9.49 -21.73
N GLY A 36 12.86 9.80 -20.74
CA GLY A 36 12.98 11.02 -19.94
C GLY A 36 13.90 10.92 -18.71
N MET A 37 14.13 9.71 -18.19
CA MET A 37 14.87 9.51 -16.94
C MET A 37 16.37 9.39 -17.15
N THR A 38 17.15 10.15 -16.38
CA THR A 38 18.57 9.87 -16.15
C THR A 38 18.75 8.57 -15.36
N GLY A 39 19.93 7.94 -15.43
CA GLY A 39 20.19 6.70 -14.69
C GLY A 39 19.95 6.80 -13.19
N ALA A 40 20.22 7.96 -12.58
CA ALA A 40 19.93 8.21 -11.16
C ALA A 40 18.42 8.29 -10.86
N GLN A 41 17.64 8.92 -11.76
CA GLN A 41 16.18 8.99 -11.65
C GLN A 41 15.54 7.62 -11.84
N SER A 42 16.00 6.84 -12.83
CA SER A 42 15.57 5.46 -13.02
C SER A 42 15.86 4.58 -11.80
N GLY A 43 17.07 4.68 -11.23
CA GLY A 43 17.42 3.93 -10.01
C GLY A 43 16.57 4.31 -8.79
N THR A 44 16.23 5.60 -8.65
CA THR A 44 15.33 6.08 -7.59
C THR A 44 13.92 5.52 -7.76
N TYR A 45 13.38 5.62 -8.98
CA TYR A 45 12.07 5.07 -9.34
C TYR A 45 12.00 3.55 -9.13
N GLU A 46 13.00 2.80 -9.59
CA GLU A 46 13.05 1.34 -9.42
C GLU A 46 13.12 0.91 -7.95
N THR A 47 13.83 1.69 -7.12
CA THR A 47 13.91 1.46 -5.67
C THR A 47 12.55 1.67 -5.01
N ALA A 48 11.87 2.78 -5.31
CA ALA A 48 10.53 3.06 -4.81
C ALA A 48 9.52 1.99 -5.27
N LEU A 49 9.59 1.58 -6.55
CA LEU A 49 8.74 0.55 -7.12
C LEU A 49 8.94 -0.81 -6.45
N ARG A 50 10.20 -1.18 -6.11
CA ARG A 50 10.49 -2.39 -5.36
C ARG A 50 9.91 -2.30 -3.94
N ALA A 51 10.14 -1.20 -3.23
CA ALA A 51 9.63 -1.01 -1.88
C ALA A 51 8.09 -1.12 -1.83
N TRP A 52 7.39 -0.49 -2.78
CA TRP A 52 5.94 -0.62 -2.91
C TRP A 52 5.50 -2.07 -3.13
N ARG A 53 6.15 -2.80 -4.05
CA ARG A 53 5.83 -4.21 -4.33
C ARG A 53 6.01 -5.11 -3.11
N ASP A 54 7.05 -4.86 -2.32
CA ASP A 54 7.33 -5.63 -1.11
C ASP A 54 6.24 -5.39 -0.05
N LEU A 55 5.85 -4.12 0.17
CA LEU A 55 4.76 -3.75 1.08
C LEU A 55 3.40 -4.30 0.62
N ALA A 56 3.09 -4.18 -0.68
CA ALA A 56 1.86 -4.71 -1.24
C ALA A 56 1.79 -6.23 -1.08
N ARG A 57 2.91 -6.95 -1.27
CA ARG A 57 2.98 -8.39 -1.03
C ARG A 57 2.75 -8.73 0.44
N GLU A 58 3.34 -7.97 1.36
CA GLU A 58 3.16 -8.18 2.80
C GLU A 58 1.68 -8.00 3.20
N ALA A 59 1.03 -6.92 2.73
CA ALA A 59 -0.39 -6.68 2.96
C ALA A 59 -1.26 -7.84 2.44
N GLN A 60 -0.99 -8.30 1.22
CA GLN A 60 -1.74 -9.40 0.61
C GLN A 60 -1.53 -10.75 1.31
N THR A 61 -0.32 -11.02 1.82
CA THR A 61 -0.07 -12.20 2.67
C THR A 61 -0.86 -12.10 3.97
N ALA A 62 -0.82 -10.96 4.65
CA ALA A 62 -1.51 -10.75 5.91
C ALA A 62 -3.04 -10.86 5.77
N LEU A 63 -3.62 -10.29 4.70
CA LEU A 63 -5.04 -10.44 4.34
C LEU A 63 -5.42 -11.91 4.13
N SER A 64 -4.56 -12.67 3.45
CA SER A 64 -4.79 -14.09 3.19
C SER A 64 -4.83 -14.91 4.47
N GLU A 65 -3.91 -14.63 5.39
CA GLU A 65 -3.83 -15.30 6.68
C GLU A 65 -5.00 -14.90 7.59
N TYR A 66 -5.32 -13.61 7.69
CA TYR A 66 -6.47 -13.13 8.45
C TYR A 66 -7.80 -13.70 7.96
N ALA A 67 -7.99 -13.80 6.63
CA ALA A 67 -9.19 -14.41 6.06
C ALA A 67 -9.33 -15.90 6.41
N LYS A 68 -8.21 -16.64 6.40
CA LYS A 68 -8.20 -18.05 6.83
C LYS A 68 -8.53 -18.18 8.32
N ASP A 69 -7.90 -17.36 9.16
CA ASP A 69 -8.07 -17.39 10.61
C ASP A 69 -9.49 -17.01 11.05
N THR A 70 -10.12 -16.05 10.35
CA THR A 70 -11.49 -15.59 10.65
C THR A 70 -12.58 -16.37 9.92
N GLY A 71 -12.23 -17.19 8.93
CA GLY A 71 -13.18 -17.90 8.08
C GLY A 71 -14.02 -16.99 7.18
N ARG A 72 -13.66 -15.70 7.07
CA ARG A 72 -14.38 -14.71 6.26
C ARG A 72 -13.86 -14.69 4.82
N PRO A 73 -14.71 -14.33 3.83
CA PRO A 73 -14.25 -14.13 2.46
C PRO A 73 -13.17 -13.04 2.41
N ARG A 74 -12.04 -13.34 1.75
CA ARG A 74 -10.92 -12.39 1.61
C ARG A 74 -11.36 -11.07 0.97
N ALA A 75 -12.20 -11.12 -0.06
CA ALA A 75 -12.67 -9.93 -0.77
C ALA A 75 -13.44 -8.97 0.14
N ASP A 76 -14.21 -9.49 1.10
CA ASP A 76 -14.95 -8.66 2.06
C ASP A 76 -13.99 -7.95 3.03
N ILE A 77 -12.97 -8.67 3.51
CA ILE A 77 -11.93 -8.11 4.37
C ILE A 77 -11.11 -7.06 3.61
N GLU A 78 -10.71 -7.35 2.38
CA GLU A 78 -9.95 -6.43 1.52
C GLU A 78 -10.71 -5.11 1.33
N ALA A 79 -11.99 -5.18 0.97
CA ALA A 79 -12.83 -3.99 0.83
C ALA A 79 -13.02 -3.22 2.15
N GLU A 80 -13.08 -3.90 3.30
CA GLU A 80 -13.12 -3.24 4.62
C GLU A 80 -11.81 -2.53 4.96
N VAL A 81 -10.68 -3.20 4.70
CA VAL A 81 -9.35 -2.66 4.92
C VAL A 81 -9.08 -1.46 4.02
N GLU A 82 -9.42 -1.53 2.74
CA GLU A 82 -9.31 -0.42 1.79
C GLU A 82 -10.11 0.80 2.25
N ARG A 83 -11.38 0.60 2.67
CA ARG A 83 -12.20 1.69 3.21
C ARG A 83 -11.60 2.31 4.47
N ALA A 84 -11.10 1.49 5.39
CA ALA A 84 -10.50 1.96 6.64
C ALA A 84 -9.12 2.63 6.42
N ALA A 85 -8.35 2.16 5.44
CA ALA A 85 -7.08 2.77 5.05
C ALA A 85 -7.30 4.16 4.45
N ALA A 86 -8.33 4.33 3.62
CA ALA A 86 -8.71 5.59 2.98
C ALA A 86 -9.37 6.62 3.93
N ALA A 87 -9.90 6.19 5.07
CA ALA A 87 -10.50 7.10 6.04
C ALA A 87 -9.41 8.01 6.65
N PRO A 88 -9.56 9.36 6.61
CA PRO A 88 -8.67 10.24 7.34
C PRO A 88 -8.79 9.88 8.82
N GLY A 89 -7.67 9.47 9.44
CA GLY A 89 -7.66 8.96 10.80
C GLY A 89 -8.56 9.81 11.69
N GLU A 90 -9.65 9.21 12.16
CA GLU A 90 -10.71 9.91 12.86
C GLU A 90 -10.10 10.55 14.11
N ARG A 91 -9.83 11.86 14.03
CA ARG A 91 -9.52 12.64 15.22
C ARG A 91 -10.79 12.58 16.07
N PRO A 92 -10.72 12.11 17.33
CA PRO A 92 -11.90 12.10 18.18
C PRO A 92 -12.44 13.53 18.28
N PRO A 93 -13.77 13.73 18.30
CA PRO A 93 -14.34 15.06 18.49
C PRO A 93 -13.87 15.60 19.84
N THR A 94 -13.03 16.64 19.81
CA THR A 94 -12.79 17.49 20.97
C THR A 94 -13.95 18.46 21.05
N GLY A 95 -14.87 18.25 21.99
CA GLY A 95 -15.93 19.19 22.35
C GLY A 95 -17.28 18.54 22.58
#